data_AF-A0A842NK53-F1
#
_entry.id   AF-A0A842NK53-F1
#
_cell.length_a   1.000
_cell.length_b   1.000
_cell.length_c   1.000
_cell.angle_alpha   90.00
_cell.angle_beta   90.00
_cell.angle_gamma   90.00
#
_symmetry.space_group_name_H-M   'P 1'
#
loop_
_entity.id
_entity.type
_entity.pdbx_description
1 polymer ?
#
loop_
_entity_poly.entity_id
_entity_poly.type
_entity_poly.pdbx_seq_one_letter_code
_entity_poly.pdbx_strand_id
1 'polypeptide(L)'
;KFININSKKSKLMWTDKEGKLQSLQTRRYENAKTYLNDLIKNHIGESGIPKGLRNDFKKGFKITSGKDKQSKSVKKSISKLITTNDTAFSTN
;
A
#
# COMPACT_ATOMS: atom_id res chain seq x y z
N LYS A 1 4.90 28.21 0.93
CA LYS A 1 4.12 27.04 1.44
C LYS A 1 4.93 25.74 1.42
N PHE A 2 5.57 25.35 0.31
CA PHE A 2 6.33 24.09 0.20
C PHE A 2 7.49 23.97 1.18
N ILE A 3 8.40 24.96 1.22
CA ILE A 3 9.59 24.91 2.08
C ILE A 3 9.22 24.75 3.57
N ASN A 4 8.26 25.54 4.06
CA ASN A 4 7.84 25.49 5.47
C ASN A 4 7.23 24.13 5.88
N ILE A 5 6.49 23.47 4.97
CA ILE A 5 5.90 22.14 5.25
C ILE A 5 6.98 21.05 5.29
N ASN A 6 7.98 21.17 4.42
CA ASN A 6 8.98 20.14 4.18
C ASN A 6 10.22 20.28 5.08
N SER A 7 10.62 21.49 5.45
CA SER A 7 11.86 21.77 6.19
C SER A 7 12.07 20.93 7.45
N LYS A 8 10.99 20.56 8.15
CA LYS A 8 11.05 19.71 9.36
C LYS A 8 11.00 18.20 9.09
N LYS A 9 10.45 17.78 7.94
CA LYS A 9 10.17 16.37 7.62
C LYS A 9 11.15 15.78 6.60
N SER A 10 11.78 16.64 5.82
CA SER A 10 12.71 16.24 4.77
C SER A 10 14.03 15.76 5.36
N LYS A 11 14.55 14.68 4.79
CA LYS A 11 15.93 14.25 4.96
C LYS A 11 16.88 15.02 4.03
N LEU A 12 16.36 15.44 2.87
CA LEU A 12 17.10 16.20 1.86
C LEU A 12 16.12 17.09 1.08
N MET A 13 16.55 18.30 0.72
CA MET A 13 15.86 19.18 -0.22
C MET A 13 16.86 19.67 -1.27
N TRP A 14 16.44 19.74 -2.52
CA TRP A 14 17.28 20.22 -3.63
C TRP A 14 16.42 20.80 -4.74
N THR A 15 17.06 21.49 -5.70
CA THR A 15 16.41 21.95 -6.93
C THR A 15 16.77 20.99 -8.05
N ASP A 16 15.78 20.51 -8.81
CA ASP A 16 16.03 19.67 -9.97
C ASP A 16 16.49 20.49 -11.20
N LYS A 17 16.74 19.80 -12.32
CA LYS A 17 17.25 20.40 -13.56
C LYS A 17 16.27 21.40 -14.20
N GLU A 18 14.99 21.34 -13.83
CA GLU A 18 13.95 22.25 -14.33
C GLU A 18 13.72 23.42 -13.37
N GLY A 19 14.51 23.55 -12.30
CA GLY A 19 14.35 24.59 -11.31
C GLY A 19 13.26 24.30 -10.26
N LYS A 20 12.71 23.08 -10.20
CA LYS A 20 11.67 22.73 -9.22
C LYS A 20 12.28 22.24 -7.91
N LEU A 21 11.71 22.70 -6.80
CA LEU A 21 12.09 22.25 -5.46
C LEU A 21 11.58 20.83 -5.19
N GLN A 22 12.49 19.97 -4.77
CA GLN A 22 12.25 18.57 -4.42
C GLN A 22 12.55 18.33 -2.93
N SER A 23 11.95 17.27 -2.38
CA SER A 23 12.15 16.87 -0.99
C SER A 23 12.11 15.36 -0.84
N LEU A 24 13.15 14.78 -0.24
CA LEU A 24 13.16 13.38 0.18
C LEU A 24 12.63 13.26 1.60
N GLN A 25 11.62 12.40 1.82
CA GLN A 25 11.05 12.12 3.14
C GLN A 25 11.08 10.62 3.43
N THR A 26 11.09 10.27 4.71
CA THR A 26 10.91 8.88 5.14
C THR A 26 9.47 8.45 4.93
N ARG A 27 9.27 7.24 4.39
CA ARG A 27 7.94 6.64 4.30
C ARG A 27 7.41 6.36 5.70
N ARG A 28 6.11 6.54 5.92
CA ARG A 28 5.45 6.24 7.20
C ARG A 28 5.47 4.74 7.52
N TYR A 29 5.53 3.88 6.50
CA TYR A 29 5.61 2.42 6.64
C TYR A 29 6.67 1.86 5.71
N GLU A 30 7.37 0.84 6.21
CA GLU A 30 8.49 0.22 5.49
C GLU A 30 8.06 -1.01 4.67
N ASN A 31 6.89 -1.58 4.96
CA ASN A 31 6.41 -2.77 4.27
C ASN A 31 4.88 -2.80 4.14
N ALA A 32 4.40 -3.63 3.22
CA ALA A 32 2.97 -3.76 2.93
C ALA A 32 2.15 -4.21 4.16
N LYS A 33 2.70 -5.09 5.02
CA LYS A 33 1.98 -5.61 6.19
C LYS A 33 1.73 -4.52 7.23
N THR A 34 2.71 -3.66 7.49
CA THR A 34 2.58 -2.53 8.43
C THR A 34 1.62 -1.48 7.90
N TYR A 35 1.74 -1.13 6.61
CA TYR A 35 0.80 -0.26 5.93
C TYR A 35 -0.66 -0.77 6.00
N LEU A 36 -0.91 -2.01 5.58
CA LEU A 36 -2.25 -2.59 5.55
C LEU A 36 -2.87 -2.73 6.94
N ASN A 37 -2.06 -3.05 7.97
CA ASN A 37 -2.56 -3.09 9.34
C ASN A 37 -3.07 -1.74 9.79
N ASP A 38 -2.31 -0.67 9.57
CA ASP A 38 -2.71 0.69 9.95
C ASP A 38 -3.91 1.18 9.13
N LEU A 39 -3.91 0.91 7.83
CA LEU A 39 -5.02 1.24 6.93
C LEU A 39 -6.34 0.61 7.42
N ILE A 40 -6.34 -0.67 7.76
CA ILE A 40 -7.56 -1.37 8.18
C ILE A 40 -7.97 -0.97 9.61
N LYS A 41 -7.02 -0.75 10.53
CA LYS A 41 -7.34 -0.41 11.93
C LYS A 41 -7.76 1.04 12.11
N ASN A 42 -7.01 1.96 11.51
CA ASN A 42 -7.09 3.39 11.81
C ASN A 42 -7.74 4.20 10.68
N HIS A 43 -7.71 3.69 9.44
CA HIS A 43 -8.14 4.42 8.25
C HIS A 43 -9.13 3.59 7.39
N ILE A 44 -9.99 2.77 8.01
CA ILE A 44 -10.89 1.84 7.30
C ILE A 44 -11.87 2.53 6.34
N GLY A 45 -12.10 3.84 6.51
CA GLY A 45 -12.89 4.64 5.58
C GLY A 45 -12.27 4.76 4.18
N GLU A 46 -10.94 4.75 4.13
CA GLU A 46 -10.09 4.97 2.95
C GLU A 46 -9.56 3.65 2.35
N SER A 47 -9.85 2.52 2.99
CA SER A 47 -9.29 1.20 2.64
C SER A 47 -9.90 0.54 1.39
N GLY A 48 -10.97 1.12 0.84
CA GLY A 48 -11.78 0.48 -0.22
C GLY A 48 -12.67 -0.66 0.28
N ILE A 49 -12.64 -1.03 1.56
CA ILE A 49 -13.53 -2.06 2.13
C ILE A 49 -14.98 -1.54 2.12
N PRO A 50 -15.91 -2.28 1.49
CA PRO A 50 -17.33 -1.89 1.44
C PRO A 50 -17.92 -1.67 2.82
N LYS A 51 -18.78 -0.65 2.96
CA LYS A 51 -19.38 -0.27 4.25
C LYS A 51 -20.00 -1.46 5.00
N GLY A 52 -20.68 -2.36 4.28
CA GLY A 52 -21.32 -3.55 4.86
C GLY A 52 -20.37 -4.56 5.49
N LEU A 53 -19.09 -4.57 5.11
CA LEU A 53 -18.09 -5.52 5.65
C LEU A 53 -17.19 -4.89 6.73
N ARG A 54 -17.21 -3.57 6.90
CA ARG A 54 -16.28 -2.88 7.81
C ARG A 54 -16.41 -3.36 9.25
N ASN A 55 -17.61 -3.71 9.70
CA ASN A 55 -17.84 -4.20 11.05
C ASN A 55 -17.15 -5.55 11.29
N ASP A 56 -17.05 -6.41 10.29
CA ASP A 56 -16.37 -7.70 10.43
C ASP A 56 -14.85 -7.53 10.53
N PHE A 57 -14.28 -6.61 9.74
CA PHE A 57 -12.86 -6.25 9.87
C PHE A 57 -12.54 -5.57 11.21
N LYS A 58 -13.49 -4.82 11.79
CA LYS A 58 -13.33 -4.25 13.14
C LYS A 58 -13.34 -5.33 14.23
N LYS A 59 -14.13 -6.39 14.07
CA LYS A 59 -14.13 -7.54 14.99
C LYS A 59 -12.79 -8.28 14.96
N GLY A 60 -12.18 -8.39 13.78
CA GLY A 60 -10.83 -8.90 13.65
C GLY A 60 -10.44 -9.23 12.22
N PHE A 61 -9.13 -9.25 11.96
CA PHE A 61 -8.56 -9.66 10.69
C PHE A 61 -7.15 -10.22 10.89
N LYS A 62 -6.66 -10.98 9.91
CA LYS A 62 -5.28 -11.49 9.86
C LYS A 62 -4.66 -11.20 8.52
N ILE A 63 -3.46 -10.63 8.52
CA ILE A 63 -2.66 -10.42 7.31
C ILE A 63 -1.60 -11.51 7.23
N THR A 64 -1.65 -12.30 6.16
CA THR A 64 -0.71 -13.39 5.87
C THR A 64 0.07 -13.12 4.59
N SER A 65 1.28 -13.68 4.49
CA SER A 65 2.04 -13.67 3.24
C SER A 65 1.59 -14.83 2.36
N GLY A 66 1.67 -14.65 1.04
CA GLY A 66 1.41 -15.72 0.07
C GLY A 66 2.39 -16.90 0.16
N LYS A 67 3.51 -16.75 0.88
CA LYS A 67 4.50 -17.81 1.11
C LYS A 67 4.03 -18.87 2.12
N ASP A 68 3.11 -18.51 3.02
CA ASP A 68 2.62 -19.42 4.07
C ASP A 68 1.69 -20.51 3.49
N LYS A 69 1.37 -21.55 4.27
CA LYS A 69 0.46 -22.62 3.84
C LYS A 69 -0.93 -22.05 3.54
N GLN A 70 -1.25 -21.88 2.25
CA GLN A 70 -2.53 -21.40 1.77
C GLN A 70 -3.48 -22.54 1.38
N SER A 71 -4.79 -22.28 1.50
CA SER A 71 -5.82 -23.19 1.00
C SER A 71 -5.83 -23.25 -0.54
N LYS A 72 -6.43 -24.31 -1.11
CA LYS A 72 -6.52 -24.50 -2.57
C LYS A 72 -7.23 -23.32 -3.26
N SER A 73 -8.29 -22.78 -2.66
CA SER A 73 -9.03 -21.63 -3.19
C SER A 73 -8.18 -20.36 -3.21
N VAL A 74 -7.46 -20.08 -2.12
CA VAL A 74 -6.58 -18.90 -2.03
C VAL A 74 -5.45 -19.00 -3.05
N LYS A 75 -4.82 -20.17 -3.20
CA LYS A 75 -3.78 -20.40 -4.23
C LYS A 75 -4.31 -20.15 -5.65
N LYS A 76 -5.52 -20.62 -5.96
CA LYS A 76 -6.16 -20.39 -7.27
C LYS A 76 -6.39 -18.90 -7.52
N SER A 77 -6.86 -18.15 -6.52
CA SER A 77 -7.06 -16.71 -6.63
C SER A 77 -5.75 -15.94 -6.81
N ILE A 78 -4.69 -16.30 -6.06
CA ILE A 78 -3.35 -15.72 -6.22
C ILE A 78 -2.82 -15.99 -7.62
N SER A 79 -2.90 -17.25 -8.09
CA SER A 79 -2.46 -17.61 -9.44
C SER A 79 -3.21 -16.80 -10.50
N LYS A 80 -4.54 -16.68 -10.41
CA LYS A 80 -5.33 -15.86 -11.32
C LYS A 80 -4.92 -14.39 -11.29
N LEU A 81 -4.63 -13.82 -10.13
CA LEU A 81 -4.23 -12.41 -10.00
C LEU A 81 -2.88 -12.14 -10.66
N ILE A 82 -1.92 -13.05 -10.53
CA ILE A 82 -0.60 -12.94 -11.16
C ILE A 82 -0.70 -13.16 -12.68
N THR A 83 -1.44 -14.18 -13.13
CA THR A 83 -1.56 -14.47 -14.57
C THR A 83 -2.44 -13.49 -15.34
N THR A 84 -3.42 -12.86 -14.69
CA THR A 84 -4.16 -11.72 -15.28
C THR A 84 -3.23 -10.54 -15.51
N ASN A 85 -2.23 -10.35 -14.65
CA ASN A 85 -1.22 -9.33 -14.84
C ASN A 85 -0.29 -9.67 -16.01
N ASP A 86 0.12 -10.94 -16.16
CA ASP A 86 0.91 -11.39 -17.32
C ASP A 86 0.16 -11.24 -18.65
N THR A 87 -1.18 -11.37 -18.66
CA THR A 87 -2.00 -11.11 -19.86
C THR A 87 -2.28 -9.62 -20.10
N ALA A 88 -2.24 -8.78 -19.06
CA ALA A 88 -2.37 -7.33 -19.21
C ALA A 88 -1.06 -6.67 -19.72
N PHE A 89 0.08 -7.33 -19.50
CA PHE A 89 1.41 -6.86 -19.91
C PHE A 89 2.10 -7.79 -20.93
N SER A 90 1.38 -8.72 -21.56
CA SER A 90 1.95 -9.51 -22.66
C SER A 90 2.30 -8.56 -23.80
N THR A 91 3.60 -8.38 -24.01
CA THR A 91 4.18 -7.55 -25.07
C THR A 91 3.73 -8.06 -26.43
N ASN A 92 3.13 -7.18 -27.24
CA ASN A 92 3.19 -7.31 -28.70
C ASN A 92 4.63 -7.08 -29.16
#